data_AF-A0A7J7EVY8-F1
#
_entry.id   AF-A0A7J7EVY8-F1
#
_cell.length_a   1.000
_cell.length_b   1.000
_cell.length_c   1.000
_cell.angle_alpha   90.00
_cell.angle_beta   90.00
_cell.angle_gamma   90.00
#
_symmetry.space_group_name_H-M   'P 1'
#
loop_
_entity.id
_entity.type
_entity.pdbx_description
1 polymer ?
#
loop_
_entity_poly.entity_id
_entity_poly.type
_entity_poly.pdbx_seq_one_letter_code
_entity_poly.pdbx_strand_id
1 'polypeptide(L)'
;MDLRKNLTDEQGDEQVDIKAGEAAATFPVTPPHVYDSSLSHFMVINIYRNPKDVMYSYFDFSNKLTECQAAATTEEFQELFLEGKAEGSLWFDHIRGWYEHRSHFNIHFVLYEDMNKDLRNSVSKVYKFLGKELNKEAMDDVVRQTTFQNMKYDPLANYENILNSQPEDRRKEDSFLHEDTIGDWKNHMTVEQNERFDKIFQSRMKDFPLSFIWDVNEE
;
A
#
# COMPACT_ATOMS: atom_id res chain seq x y z
N MET A 1 35.86 -1.02 7.02
CA MET A 1 36.21 -1.22 8.44
C MET A 1 34.91 -1.55 9.14
N ASP A 2 34.71 -2.84 9.36
CA ASP A 2 33.47 -3.46 9.86
C ASP A 2 33.17 -3.00 11.29
N LEU A 3 31.94 -2.54 11.53
CA LEU A 3 31.40 -2.32 12.87
C LEU A 3 30.01 -2.97 12.95
N ARG A 4 29.99 -4.31 12.88
CA ARG A 4 28.88 -5.10 13.43
C ARG A 4 29.02 -5.10 14.94
N LYS A 5 28.27 -4.24 15.63
CA LYS A 5 27.99 -4.42 17.06
C LYS A 5 26.58 -5.00 17.17
N ASN A 6 26.53 -6.29 17.51
CA ASN A 6 25.34 -6.94 18.02
C ASN A 6 24.93 -6.21 19.30
N LEU A 7 23.73 -5.63 19.32
CA LEU A 7 23.10 -5.11 20.53
C LEU A 7 22.02 -6.11 20.94
N THR A 8 22.37 -7.01 21.84
CA THR A 8 21.41 -7.83 22.61
C THR A 8 20.94 -6.99 23.80
N ASP A 9 19.64 -7.01 24.11
CA ASP A 9 19.15 -6.51 25.39
C ASP A 9 19.55 -7.46 26.54
N GLU A 10 19.35 -7.02 27.78
CA GLU A 10 19.69 -7.78 29.00
C GLU A 10 18.80 -9.02 29.22
N GLN A 11 17.86 -9.32 28.32
CA GLN A 11 17.01 -10.52 28.36
C GLN A 11 17.36 -11.57 27.29
N GLY A 12 18.28 -11.28 26.37
CA GLY A 12 18.77 -12.25 25.40
C GLY A 12 17.80 -12.58 24.28
N ASP A 13 16.78 -11.75 24.07
CA ASP A 13 15.93 -11.85 22.89
C ASP A 13 16.65 -11.26 21.68
N GLU A 14 16.69 -12.04 20.60
CA GLU A 14 17.28 -11.63 19.33
C GLU A 14 16.40 -10.50 18.74
N GLN A 15 16.90 -9.26 18.75
CA GLN A 15 16.21 -8.15 18.09
C GLN A 15 16.13 -8.44 16.59
N VAL A 16 14.95 -8.85 16.13
CA VAL A 16 14.61 -8.82 14.72
C VAL A 16 14.55 -7.35 14.33
N ASP A 17 15.60 -6.89 13.67
CA ASP A 17 15.76 -5.52 13.17
C ASP A 17 14.76 -5.32 12.00
N ILE A 18 13.53 -4.92 12.33
CA ILE A 18 12.49 -4.65 11.33
C ILE A 18 12.79 -3.29 10.71
N LYS A 19 13.56 -3.28 9.62
CA LYS A 19 13.63 -2.12 8.73
C LYS A 19 12.37 -2.08 7.88
N ALA A 20 11.38 -1.30 8.30
CA ALA A 20 10.31 -0.86 7.41
C ALA A 20 10.92 0.09 6.36
N GLY A 21 11.23 -0.45 5.19
CA GLY A 21 11.54 0.35 4.00
C GLY A 21 10.23 0.58 3.25
N GLU A 22 9.77 1.82 3.20
CA GLU A 22 8.68 2.19 2.30
C GLU A 22 9.24 2.23 0.87
N ALA A 23 9.05 1.12 0.16
CA ALA A 23 9.59 0.88 -1.16
C ALA A 23 8.75 1.54 -2.25
N ALA A 24 8.40 2.83 -2.09
CA ALA A 24 7.90 3.62 -3.20
C ALA A 24 9.06 4.08 -4.11
N ALA A 25 10.28 4.22 -3.56
CA ALA A 25 11.39 4.90 -4.26
C ALA A 25 12.75 4.15 -4.30
N THR A 26 12.91 2.99 -3.64
CA THR A 26 14.25 2.36 -3.49
C THR A 26 14.32 0.85 -3.78
N PHE A 27 13.22 0.18 -4.03
CA PHE A 27 13.22 -1.12 -4.72
C PHE A 27 12.64 -0.93 -6.11
N PRO A 28 13.12 -1.67 -7.13
CA PRO A 28 12.52 -1.58 -8.45
C PRO A 28 11.02 -1.85 -8.33
N VAL A 29 10.25 -1.03 -9.03
CA VAL A 29 8.78 -1.09 -9.12
C VAL A 29 8.31 -2.47 -9.61
N THR A 30 9.20 -3.22 -10.24
CA THR A 30 9.11 -4.66 -10.50
C THR A 30 10.05 -5.41 -9.54
N PRO A 31 9.69 -6.62 -9.06
CA PRO A 31 10.66 -7.43 -8.31
C PRO A 31 11.95 -7.51 -9.13
N PRO A 32 13.13 -7.41 -8.50
CA PRO A 32 14.37 -7.34 -9.24
C PRO A 32 14.42 -8.51 -10.24
N HIS A 33 14.56 -8.20 -11.53
CA HIS A 33 14.64 -9.19 -12.61
C HIS A 33 15.78 -10.21 -12.37
N VAL A 34 16.70 -9.86 -11.48
CA VAL A 34 17.73 -10.73 -10.94
C VAL A 34 17.35 -11.07 -9.51
N TYR A 35 17.01 -12.34 -9.27
CA TYR A 35 16.96 -12.88 -7.92
C TYR A 35 18.30 -12.68 -7.23
N ASP A 36 18.35 -11.76 -6.28
CA ASP A 36 19.47 -11.67 -5.36
C ASP A 36 19.16 -12.57 -4.17
N SER A 37 19.91 -13.68 -4.05
CA SER A 37 19.82 -14.59 -2.91
C SER A 37 20.06 -13.89 -1.56
N SER A 38 20.67 -12.70 -1.54
CA SER A 38 20.79 -11.88 -0.33
C SER A 38 19.43 -11.41 0.20
N LEU A 39 18.41 -11.34 -0.67
CA LEU A 39 17.07 -10.87 -0.30
C LEU A 39 16.19 -11.97 0.32
N SER A 40 16.59 -13.24 0.23
CA SER A 40 15.78 -14.36 0.74
C SER A 40 15.68 -14.41 2.27
N HIS A 41 16.53 -13.66 2.97
CA HIS A 41 16.46 -13.52 4.42
C HIS A 41 15.41 -12.51 4.88
N PHE A 42 14.99 -11.58 4.00
CA PHE A 42 14.00 -10.58 4.37
C PHE A 42 12.57 -11.13 4.27
N MET A 43 11.74 -10.71 5.22
CA MET A 43 10.30 -10.90 5.17
C MET A 43 9.67 -9.69 4.48
N VAL A 44 8.84 -9.94 3.48
CA VAL A 44 8.18 -8.91 2.68
C VAL A 44 6.67 -8.97 2.96
N ILE A 45 6.08 -7.84 3.33
CA ILE A 45 4.62 -7.68 3.38
C ILE A 45 4.24 -6.85 2.16
N ASN A 46 3.52 -7.46 1.22
CA ASN A 46 3.04 -6.77 0.03
C ASN A 46 1.55 -6.47 0.21
N ILE A 47 1.22 -5.18 0.20
CA ILE A 47 -0.16 -4.73 0.32
C ILE A 47 -0.70 -4.48 -1.08
N TYR A 48 -1.88 -5.03 -1.37
CA TYR A 48 -2.58 -4.79 -2.62
C TYR A 48 -4.03 -4.36 -2.34
N ARG A 49 -4.61 -3.62 -3.27
CA ARG A 49 -5.91 -2.95 -3.12
C ARG A 49 -6.66 -2.99 -4.45
N ASN A 50 -7.98 -2.85 -4.43
CA ASN A 50 -8.78 -2.55 -5.61
C ASN A 50 -8.12 -1.44 -6.44
N PRO A 51 -7.75 -1.70 -7.71
CA PRO A 51 -6.97 -0.76 -8.50
C PRO A 51 -7.75 0.48 -8.93
N LYS A 52 -9.09 0.45 -8.91
CA LYS A 52 -9.90 1.66 -9.15
C LYS A 52 -9.78 2.62 -7.97
N ASP A 53 -9.90 2.12 -6.74
CA ASP A 53 -9.69 2.94 -5.54
C ASP A 53 -8.25 3.43 -5.45
N VAL A 54 -7.26 2.61 -5.85
CA VAL A 54 -5.85 3.04 -5.94
C VAL A 54 -5.70 4.20 -6.91
N MET A 55 -6.29 4.11 -8.11
CA MET A 55 -6.19 5.16 -9.11
C MET A 55 -6.76 6.49 -8.59
N TYR A 56 -7.92 6.49 -7.92
CA TYR A 56 -8.51 7.71 -7.36
C TYR A 56 -7.73 8.27 -6.18
N SER A 57 -7.34 7.39 -5.25
CA SER A 57 -6.49 7.76 -4.11
C SER A 57 -5.19 8.40 -4.60
N TYR A 58 -4.61 7.88 -5.69
CA TYR A 58 -3.39 8.42 -6.26
C TYR A 58 -3.64 9.74 -7.01
N PHE A 59 -4.74 9.87 -7.75
CA PHE A 59 -5.12 11.15 -8.37
C PHE A 59 -5.26 12.26 -7.32
N ASP A 60 -6.00 12.01 -6.23
CA ASP A 60 -6.18 12.99 -5.15
C ASP A 60 -4.85 13.32 -4.46
N PHE A 61 -4.06 12.30 -4.12
CA PHE A 61 -2.73 12.48 -3.53
C PHE A 61 -1.80 13.32 -4.42
N SER A 62 -1.72 12.99 -5.71
CA SER A 62 -0.85 13.67 -6.67
C SER A 62 -1.23 15.14 -6.84
N ASN A 63 -2.53 15.47 -6.77
CA ASN A 63 -3.01 16.84 -6.86
C ASN A 63 -2.86 17.66 -5.58
N LYS A 64 -2.60 17.00 -4.43
CA LYS A 64 -2.24 17.68 -3.17
C LYS A 64 -0.75 18.02 -3.11
N LEU A 65 0.08 17.35 -3.91
CA LEU A 65 1.53 17.58 -3.97
C LEU A 65 1.92 18.28 -5.27
N THR A 66 2.35 19.54 -5.16
CA THR A 66 2.70 20.38 -6.32
C THR A 66 3.70 19.71 -7.27
N GLU A 67 4.72 19.04 -6.73
CA GLU A 67 5.79 18.42 -7.52
C GLU A 67 5.34 17.13 -8.21
N CYS A 68 4.22 16.54 -7.76
CA CYS A 68 3.70 15.26 -8.24
C CYS A 68 2.41 15.42 -9.06
N GLN A 69 1.94 16.65 -9.33
CA GLN A 69 0.70 16.86 -10.08
C GLN A 69 0.81 16.23 -11.48
N ALA A 70 0.17 15.08 -11.63
CA ALA A 70 0.29 14.27 -12.84
C ALA A 70 -0.75 14.63 -13.91
N ALA A 71 -1.94 15.10 -13.51
CA ALA A 71 -3.05 15.40 -14.41
C ALA A 71 -4.02 16.42 -13.80
N ALA A 72 -4.73 17.17 -14.65
CA ALA A 72 -5.73 18.14 -14.22
C ALA A 72 -7.11 17.50 -14.01
N THR A 73 -7.39 16.39 -14.70
CA THR A 73 -8.66 15.68 -14.66
C THR A 73 -8.49 14.20 -14.33
N THR A 74 -9.55 13.58 -13.79
CA THR A 74 -9.58 12.14 -13.52
C THR A 74 -9.48 11.31 -14.79
N GLU A 75 -9.98 11.83 -15.91
CA GLU A 75 -9.90 11.22 -17.23
C GLU A 75 -8.46 11.08 -17.71
N GLU A 76 -7.72 12.20 -17.74
CA GLU A 76 -6.30 12.22 -18.10
C GLU A 76 -5.48 11.33 -17.17
N PHE A 77 -5.77 11.36 -15.87
CA PHE A 77 -5.07 10.53 -14.90
C PHE A 77 -5.34 9.04 -15.13
N GLN A 78 -6.57 8.66 -15.43
CA GLN A 78 -6.91 7.28 -15.74
C GLN A 78 -6.11 6.76 -16.94
N GLU A 79 -5.96 7.57 -18.00
CA GLU A 79 -5.13 7.20 -19.15
C GLU A 79 -3.66 6.99 -18.75
N LEU A 80 -3.08 7.93 -17.99
CA LEU A 80 -1.71 7.82 -17.51
C LEU A 80 -1.51 6.58 -16.62
N PHE A 81 -2.46 6.30 -15.73
CA PHE A 81 -2.42 5.15 -14.83
C PHE A 81 -2.49 3.82 -15.59
N LEU A 82 -3.42 3.71 -16.54
CA LEU A 82 -3.64 2.49 -17.34
C LEU A 82 -2.51 2.24 -18.36
N GLU A 83 -1.81 3.28 -18.79
CA GLU A 83 -0.64 3.19 -19.66
C GLU A 83 0.69 3.04 -18.89
N GLY A 84 0.66 3.11 -17.56
CA GLY A 84 1.85 2.99 -16.71
C GLY A 84 2.78 4.20 -16.81
N LYS A 85 2.22 5.36 -17.16
CA LYS A 85 2.90 6.67 -17.26
C LYS A 85 2.82 7.49 -15.97
N ALA A 86 2.05 7.03 -14.98
CA ALA A 86 2.10 7.58 -13.63
C ALA A 86 3.40 7.16 -12.90
N GLU A 87 3.77 7.88 -11.84
CA GLU A 87 4.89 7.48 -10.98
C GLU A 87 4.58 6.10 -10.37
N GLY A 88 5.60 5.26 -10.20
CA GLY A 88 5.37 3.86 -9.81
C GLY A 88 4.90 2.94 -10.94
N SER A 89 5.06 3.34 -12.21
CA SER A 89 4.86 2.52 -13.42
C SER A 89 3.49 1.83 -13.52
N LEU A 90 3.39 0.76 -14.31
CA LEU A 90 2.13 0.06 -14.54
C LEU A 90 1.72 -0.79 -13.32
N TRP A 91 0.61 -0.40 -12.68
CA TRP A 91 0.06 -1.12 -11.52
C TRP A 91 -0.11 -2.62 -11.76
N PHE A 92 -0.59 -3.01 -12.95
CA PHE A 92 -0.79 -4.41 -13.33
C PHE A 92 0.52 -5.21 -13.29
N ASP A 93 1.60 -4.64 -13.82
CA ASP A 93 2.90 -5.30 -13.87
C ASP A 93 3.51 -5.39 -12.48
N HIS A 94 3.29 -4.38 -11.63
CA HIS A 94 3.72 -4.40 -10.23
C HIS A 94 3.11 -5.59 -9.47
N ILE A 95 1.78 -5.64 -9.36
CA ILE A 95 1.11 -6.66 -8.54
C ILE A 95 1.33 -8.08 -9.11
N ARG A 96 1.28 -8.21 -10.44
CA ARG A 96 1.53 -9.48 -11.12
C ARG A 96 2.96 -9.93 -10.94
N GLY A 97 3.93 -9.03 -11.13
CA GLY A 97 5.34 -9.31 -10.99
C GLY A 97 5.66 -9.88 -9.60
N TRP A 98 5.23 -9.19 -8.55
CA TRP A 98 5.43 -9.65 -7.17
C TRP A 98 4.81 -11.02 -6.91
N TYR A 99 3.58 -11.26 -7.40
CA TYR A 99 2.91 -12.54 -7.21
C TYR A 99 3.58 -13.69 -7.99
N GLU A 100 3.94 -13.47 -9.25
CA GLU A 100 4.56 -14.50 -10.09
C GLU A 100 5.93 -14.90 -9.56
N HIS A 101 6.68 -13.97 -8.97
CA HIS A 101 7.99 -14.22 -8.38
C HIS A 101 7.95 -14.50 -6.87
N ARG A 102 6.76 -14.66 -6.28
CA ARG A 102 6.59 -14.82 -4.83
C ARG A 102 7.40 -15.97 -4.23
N SER A 103 7.65 -17.04 -5.01
CA SER A 103 8.43 -18.20 -4.56
C SER A 103 9.90 -17.89 -4.28
N HIS A 104 10.39 -16.73 -4.75
CA HIS A 104 11.75 -16.28 -4.48
C HIS A 104 11.88 -15.53 -3.14
N PHE A 105 10.77 -15.13 -2.53
CA PHE A 105 10.78 -14.28 -1.34
C PHE A 105 10.00 -14.95 -0.21
N ASN A 106 10.36 -14.61 1.04
CA ASN A 106 9.47 -14.84 2.15
C ASN A 106 8.45 -13.69 2.14
N ILE A 107 7.30 -13.90 1.47
CA ILE A 107 6.34 -12.82 1.18
C ILE A 107 4.93 -13.17 1.67
N HIS A 108 4.28 -12.18 2.29
CA HIS A 108 2.87 -12.24 2.69
C HIS A 108 2.09 -11.15 1.96
N PHE A 109 1.03 -11.56 1.25
CA PHE A 109 0.11 -10.63 0.59
C PHE A 109 -1.02 -10.25 1.54
N VAL A 110 -1.27 -8.95 1.67
CA VAL A 110 -2.36 -8.40 2.49
C VAL A 110 -3.26 -7.56 1.59
N LEU A 111 -4.55 -7.90 1.55
CA LEU A 111 -5.55 -7.10 0.86
C LEU A 111 -5.94 -5.91 1.75
N TYR A 112 -5.90 -4.70 1.20
CA TYR A 112 -6.27 -3.48 1.94
C TYR A 112 -7.71 -3.56 2.49
N GLU A 113 -8.62 -4.08 1.68
CA GLU A 113 -10.03 -4.25 2.03
C GLU A 113 -10.24 -5.25 3.18
N ASP A 114 -9.38 -6.27 3.31
CA ASP A 114 -9.39 -7.17 4.49
C ASP A 114 -9.00 -6.43 5.76
N MET A 115 -8.06 -5.48 5.69
CA MET A 115 -7.65 -4.67 6.85
C MET A 115 -8.78 -3.75 7.31
N ASN A 116 -9.58 -3.26 6.36
CA ASN A 116 -10.74 -2.42 6.67
C ASN A 116 -11.89 -3.25 7.27
N LYS A 117 -12.18 -4.43 6.71
CA LYS A 117 -13.26 -5.33 7.19
C LYS A 117 -12.95 -6.01 8.53
N ASP A 118 -11.73 -6.51 8.72
CA ASP A 118 -11.29 -7.17 9.95
C ASP A 118 -9.81 -6.87 10.22
N LEU A 119 -9.58 -5.69 10.80
CA LEU A 119 -8.26 -5.21 11.17
C LEU A 119 -7.54 -6.17 12.13
N ARG A 120 -8.26 -6.74 13.10
CA ARG A 120 -7.67 -7.62 14.13
C ARG A 120 -7.14 -8.91 13.53
N ASN A 121 -7.90 -9.54 12.63
CA ASN A 121 -7.46 -10.72 11.92
C ASN A 121 -6.29 -10.41 10.97
N SER A 122 -6.34 -9.28 10.28
CA SER A 122 -5.25 -8.85 9.39
C SER A 122 -3.93 -8.63 10.15
N VAL A 123 -3.97 -7.91 11.28
CA VAL A 123 -2.82 -7.75 12.19
C VAL A 123 -2.34 -9.12 12.69
N SER A 124 -3.25 -10.02 13.07
CA SER A 124 -2.87 -11.37 13.51
C SER A 124 -2.14 -12.18 12.43
N LYS A 125 -2.60 -12.14 11.17
CA LYS A 125 -1.93 -12.77 10.03
C LYS A 125 -0.52 -12.22 9.82
N VAL A 126 -0.36 -10.90 9.91
CA VAL A 126 0.94 -10.23 9.80
C VAL A 126 1.90 -10.67 10.91
N TYR A 127 1.47 -10.69 12.17
CA TYR A 127 2.32 -11.13 13.28
C TYR A 127 2.71 -12.60 13.18
N LYS A 128 1.76 -13.46 12.80
CA LYS A 128 2.03 -14.88 12.55
C LYS A 128 3.06 -15.06 11.43
N PHE A 129 2.95 -14.27 10.36
CA PHE A 129 3.93 -14.28 9.28
C PHE A 129 5.31 -13.87 9.78
N LEU A 130 5.40 -12.83 10.62
CA LEU A 130 6.65 -12.39 11.26
C LEU A 130 7.20 -13.37 12.31
N GLY A 131 6.54 -14.51 12.56
CA GLY A 131 6.94 -15.48 13.58
C GLY A 131 6.78 -14.98 15.00
N LYS A 132 5.92 -13.97 15.23
CA LYS A 132 5.67 -13.35 16.53
C LYS A 132 4.26 -13.68 17.01
N GLU A 133 4.11 -13.81 18.32
CA GLU A 133 2.80 -13.94 18.97
C GLU A 133 2.55 -12.72 19.86
N LEU A 134 1.33 -12.18 19.79
CA LEU A 134 0.87 -11.12 20.67
C LEU A 134 -0.07 -11.70 21.72
N ASN A 135 0.11 -11.26 22.97
CA ASN A 135 -0.93 -11.45 23.97
C ASN A 135 -2.15 -10.55 23.64
N LYS A 136 -3.26 -10.79 24.33
CA LYS A 136 -4.52 -10.10 24.06
C LYS A 136 -4.40 -8.58 24.21
N GLU A 137 -3.75 -8.09 25.26
CA GLU A 137 -3.60 -6.67 25.54
C GLU A 137 -2.78 -5.97 24.45
N ALA A 138 -1.63 -6.54 24.08
CA ALA A 138 -0.80 -6.01 23.01
C ALA A 138 -1.52 -6.01 21.64
N MET A 139 -2.29 -7.06 21.34
CA MET A 139 -3.12 -7.11 20.13
C MET A 139 -4.17 -6.00 20.11
N ASP A 140 -4.90 -5.83 21.22
CA ASP A 140 -5.96 -4.83 21.33
C ASP A 140 -5.37 -3.39 21.23
N ASP A 141 -4.16 -3.17 21.78
CA ASP A 141 -3.45 -1.89 21.65
C ASP A 141 -2.94 -1.60 20.24
N VAL A 142 -2.39 -2.59 19.54
CA VAL A 142 -1.96 -2.43 18.14
C VAL A 142 -3.17 -2.10 17.28
N VAL A 143 -4.24 -2.91 17.36
CA VAL A 143 -5.46 -2.70 16.59
C VAL A 143 -6.05 -1.32 16.83
N ARG A 144 -6.09 -0.87 18.08
CA ARG A 144 -6.55 0.48 18.43
C ARG A 144 -5.71 1.54 17.73
N GLN A 145 -4.38 1.48 17.85
CA GLN A 145 -3.47 2.48 17.28
C GLN A 145 -3.50 2.50 15.75
N THR A 146 -3.67 1.36 15.10
CA THR A 146 -3.68 1.24 13.64
C THR A 146 -5.06 1.44 13.02
N THR A 147 -6.05 1.95 13.76
CA THR A 147 -7.32 2.39 13.17
C THR A 147 -7.10 3.64 12.33
N PHE A 148 -7.88 3.79 11.25
CA PHE A 148 -7.81 4.98 10.40
C PHE A 148 -7.98 6.29 11.18
N GLN A 149 -8.93 6.31 12.13
CA GLN A 149 -9.18 7.49 12.96
C GLN A 149 -7.94 7.86 13.79
N ASN A 150 -7.27 6.89 14.41
CA ASN A 150 -6.08 7.20 15.20
C ASN A 150 -4.89 7.57 14.31
N MET A 151 -4.69 6.88 13.18
CA MET A 151 -3.63 7.24 12.22
C MET A 151 -3.82 8.62 11.61
N LYS A 152 -5.08 9.05 11.36
CA LYS A 152 -5.41 10.37 10.83
C LYS A 152 -4.91 11.53 11.70
N TYR A 153 -4.80 11.32 13.01
CA TYR A 153 -4.32 12.32 13.96
C TYR A 153 -2.91 12.03 14.50
N ASP A 154 -2.27 10.95 14.04
CA ASP A 154 -0.89 10.63 14.42
C ASP A 154 0.09 11.43 13.54
N PRO A 155 0.91 12.34 14.11
CA PRO A 155 1.89 13.12 13.34
C PRO A 155 2.93 12.29 12.59
N LEU A 156 3.12 11.02 12.95
CA LEU A 156 4.03 10.09 12.27
C LEU A 156 3.37 9.38 11.08
N ALA A 157 2.04 9.39 10.98
CA ALA A 157 1.29 8.65 9.95
C ALA A 157 0.38 9.55 9.07
N ASN A 158 0.04 10.76 9.52
CA ASN A 158 -0.94 11.62 8.86
C ASN A 158 -0.37 12.49 7.72
N TYR A 159 0.95 12.43 7.50
CA TYR A 159 1.66 13.17 6.45
C TYR A 159 1.46 14.70 6.47
N GLU A 160 0.91 15.27 7.55
CA GLU A 160 0.64 16.71 7.64
C GLU A 160 1.91 17.55 7.56
N ASN A 161 3.04 17.03 8.06
CA ASN A 161 4.33 17.70 7.93
C ASN A 161 4.72 17.95 6.47
N ILE A 162 4.35 17.03 5.56
CA ILE A 162 4.60 17.18 4.12
C ILE A 162 3.65 18.23 3.53
N LEU A 163 2.36 18.22 3.87
CA LEU A 163 1.40 19.27 3.43
C LEU A 163 1.82 20.65 3.91
N ASN A 164 2.20 20.76 5.18
CA ASN A 164 2.59 22.02 5.80
C ASN A 164 3.90 22.58 5.24
N SER A 165 4.70 21.77 4.55
CA SER A 165 5.88 22.24 3.82
C SER A 165 5.54 22.89 2.46
N GLN A 166 4.32 22.73 1.96
CA GLN A 166 3.88 23.29 0.68
C GLN A 166 3.49 24.79 0.80
N PRO A 167 3.57 25.56 -0.31
CA PRO A 167 3.12 26.95 -0.37
C PRO A 167 1.67 27.16 0.10
N GLU A 168 1.39 28.27 0.80
CA GLU A 168 0.09 28.57 1.42
C GLU A 168 -1.09 28.62 0.42
N ASP A 169 -0.86 29.09 -0.81
CA ASP A 169 -1.86 29.12 -1.89
C ASP A 169 -2.29 27.74 -2.37
N ARG A 170 -1.60 26.69 -1.90
CA ARG A 170 -1.76 25.29 -2.33
C ARG A 170 -2.03 24.33 -1.18
N ARG A 171 -2.01 24.82 0.07
CA ARG A 171 -2.51 24.06 1.20
C ARG A 171 -4.02 23.97 1.07
N LYS A 172 -4.52 22.83 0.57
CA LYS A 172 -5.93 22.48 0.76
C LYS A 172 -6.11 22.21 2.26
N GLU A 173 -7.22 22.66 2.84
CA GLU A 173 -7.59 22.37 4.24
C GLU A 173 -7.89 20.88 4.49
N ASP A 174 -7.70 20.03 3.47
CA ASP A 174 -8.00 18.60 3.50
C ASP A 174 -6.77 17.77 3.92
N SER A 175 -6.97 16.88 4.89
CA SER A 175 -5.99 15.88 5.32
C SER A 175 -5.58 14.96 4.16
N PHE A 176 -4.34 14.45 4.18
CA PHE A 176 -3.92 13.35 3.30
C PHE A 176 -4.76 12.10 3.51
N LEU A 177 -5.07 11.80 4.77
CA LEU A 177 -5.96 10.71 5.17
C LEU A 177 -7.41 11.21 5.15
N HIS A 178 -7.93 11.37 3.94
CA HIS A 178 -9.28 11.85 3.70
C HIS A 178 -10.35 10.79 4.00
N GLU A 179 -10.25 9.58 3.42
CA GLU A 179 -11.21 8.48 3.64
C GLU A 179 -10.56 7.08 3.53
N ASP A 180 -11.09 6.10 4.28
CA ASP A 180 -10.75 4.67 4.22
C ASP A 180 -11.86 3.81 3.60
N THR A 181 -12.71 4.40 2.77
CA THR A 181 -13.89 3.74 2.20
C THR A 181 -13.52 2.72 1.11
N ILE A 182 -14.10 1.51 1.20
CA ILE A 182 -14.03 0.49 0.15
C ILE A 182 -15.06 0.83 -0.94
N GLY A 183 -14.64 0.93 -2.19
CA GLY A 183 -15.55 1.12 -3.31
C GLY A 183 -15.88 2.57 -3.63
N ASP A 184 -15.15 3.53 -3.06
CA ASP A 184 -15.38 4.96 -3.28
C ASP A 184 -15.18 5.38 -4.74
N TRP A 185 -14.42 4.60 -5.52
CA TRP A 185 -14.32 4.75 -6.98
C TRP A 185 -15.68 4.93 -7.69
N LYS A 186 -16.77 4.36 -7.15
CA LYS A 186 -18.12 4.49 -7.71
C LYS A 186 -18.67 5.91 -7.67
N ASN A 187 -18.23 6.72 -6.72
CA ASN A 187 -18.64 8.12 -6.59
C ASN A 187 -17.88 9.03 -7.57
N HIS A 188 -16.76 8.57 -8.12
CA HIS A 188 -15.86 9.38 -8.95
C HIS A 188 -15.82 8.94 -10.42
N MET A 189 -16.08 7.67 -10.72
CA MET A 189 -16.08 7.15 -12.09
C MET A 189 -17.39 7.43 -12.81
N THR A 190 -17.26 7.89 -14.06
CA THR A 190 -18.36 7.74 -15.03
C THR A 190 -18.49 6.27 -15.44
N VAL A 191 -19.67 5.92 -15.98
CA VAL A 191 -19.92 4.57 -16.51
C VAL A 191 -18.89 4.21 -17.59
N GLU A 192 -18.59 5.14 -18.49
CA GLU A 192 -17.61 4.95 -19.57
C GLU A 192 -16.19 4.68 -19.04
N GLN A 193 -15.75 5.45 -18.04
CA GLN A 193 -14.45 5.25 -17.39
C GLN A 193 -14.38 3.87 -16.71
N ASN A 194 -15.47 3.47 -16.05
CA ASN A 194 -15.56 2.16 -15.42
C ASN A 194 -15.45 1.03 -16.45
N GLU A 195 -16.23 1.09 -17.53
CA GLU A 195 -16.23 0.07 -18.58
C GLU A 195 -14.87 -0.06 -19.27
N ARG A 196 -14.21 1.07 -19.55
CA ARG A 196 -12.85 1.08 -20.09
C ARG A 196 -11.86 0.41 -19.14
N PHE A 197 -11.92 0.75 -17.86
CA PHE A 197 -11.07 0.16 -16.84
C PHE A 197 -11.31 -1.35 -16.75
N ASP A 198 -12.57 -1.79 -16.67
CA ASP A 198 -12.94 -3.20 -16.55
C ASP A 198 -12.44 -4.02 -17.74
N LYS A 199 -12.56 -3.49 -18.95
CA LYS A 199 -12.05 -4.14 -20.16
C LYS A 199 -10.54 -4.38 -20.09
N ILE A 200 -9.78 -3.37 -19.65
CA ILE A 200 -8.32 -3.48 -19.52
C ILE A 200 -7.97 -4.42 -18.37
N PHE A 201 -8.60 -4.27 -17.21
CA PHE A 201 -8.40 -5.13 -16.04
C PHE A 201 -8.64 -6.59 -16.40
N GLN A 202 -9.78 -6.91 -17.03
CA GLN A 202 -10.05 -8.27 -17.49
C GLN A 202 -8.98 -8.78 -18.45
N SER A 203 -8.54 -7.98 -19.42
CA SER A 203 -7.48 -8.41 -20.35
C SER A 203 -6.13 -8.68 -19.67
N ARG A 204 -5.78 -7.93 -18.63
CA ARG A 204 -4.49 -7.98 -17.93
C ARG A 204 -4.49 -8.95 -16.75
N MET A 205 -5.63 -9.19 -16.12
CA MET A 205 -5.76 -9.86 -14.82
C MET A 205 -6.68 -11.08 -14.83
N LYS A 206 -7.17 -11.52 -16.00
CA LYS A 206 -8.09 -12.68 -16.13
C LYS A 206 -7.66 -13.91 -15.33
N ASP A 207 -6.37 -14.26 -15.42
CA ASP A 207 -5.81 -15.46 -14.81
C ASP A 207 -5.01 -15.13 -13.53
N PHE A 208 -5.23 -13.94 -12.96
CA PHE A 208 -4.57 -13.55 -11.73
C PHE A 208 -5.23 -14.25 -10.53
N PRO A 209 -4.45 -14.94 -9.68
CA PRO A 209 -5.03 -15.81 -8.65
C PRO A 209 -5.38 -15.12 -7.34
N LEU A 210 -5.00 -13.86 -7.13
CA LEU A 210 -5.50 -13.08 -5.98
C LEU A 210 -6.87 -12.51 -6.32
N SER A 211 -7.79 -12.57 -5.36
CA SER A 211 -9.09 -11.92 -5.42
C SER A 211 -8.99 -10.46 -4.97
N PHE A 212 -9.91 -9.64 -5.47
CA PHE A 212 -10.10 -8.25 -5.08
C PHE A 212 -11.52 -8.06 -4.58
N ILE A 213 -11.68 -7.19 -3.58
CA ILE A 213 -12.98 -6.73 -3.09
C ILE A 213 -13.23 -5.36 -3.73
N TRP A 214 -14.33 -5.21 -4.45
CA TRP A 214 -14.63 -3.99 -5.22
C TRP A 214 -15.63 -3.07 -4.52
N ASP A 215 -16.39 -3.61 -3.56
CA ASP A 215 -17.41 -2.92 -2.78
C ASP A 215 -17.41 -3.44 -1.33
N VAL A 216 -17.76 -2.56 -0.38
CA VAL A 216 -17.91 -2.89 1.03
C VAL A 216 -18.90 -4.04 1.28
N ASN A 217 -19.90 -4.20 0.42
CA ASN A 217 -20.96 -5.19 0.54
C ASN A 217 -20.64 -6.56 -0.09
N GLU A 218 -19.49 -6.72 -0.75
CA GLU A 218 -19.06 -8.03 -1.24
C GLU A 218 -18.57 -8.87 -0.05
N GLU A 219 -18.96 -10.14 0.05
CA GLU A 219 -18.49 -11.08 1.09
C GLU A 219 -17.13 -11.70 0.71
#